data_AF-A0A2B4R8I0-F1
#
_entry.id   AF-A0A2B4R8I0-F1
#
_cell.length_a   1.000
_cell.length_b   1.000
_cell.length_c   1.000
_cell.angle_alpha   90.00
_cell.angle_beta   90.00
_cell.angle_gamma   90.00
#
_symmetry.space_group_name_H-M   'P 1'
#
loop_
_entity.id
_entity.type
_entity.pdbx_description
1 polymer ?
#
loop_
_entity_poly.entity_id
_entity_poly.type
_entity_poly.pdbx_seq_one_letter_code
_entity_poly.pdbx_strand_id
1 'polypeptide(L)'
;MARRQVFMACATLSNLSTKEASNFIQLCRLLVDVGSRVLREIFDSKCLPGNLHTVLADPQNKEKLLSLRKKRVLSPSQWFKLYPTCQSRVSSRELKISLLLLLWRNIFGLTFPTSSSDKFPPVTDTSPEADITRIKVLRDGVYSHASSGSVDDSTFSSYWNDIKDIFLRLGGTHYQYYIDDIKLNCVDADLEEYYQELLSKWFKDEDCIADKSSEETILKKTISDNNSWETETEVMLAQNESAQSDNASPPKLSKKIPSMSDLPHIYYPWKNVELPVDILLLTVEDCEFRSCFAFLKEPFKSYHNSIGYVFFGCMGDDQGRKVKIALMRCSKGPDVPRGSLSVSKDAISLLRPKATFSVGACSGLNSRKVKLGDVVVCAKLITAAHQTPPSSDIGNLIRHVADGWKAPLQNADEYNIKVHCDGVVLSISEANKDMIGQYPKAIAVEMEGGGVFAAAHDFKTEWAVVKGIKDFANETSSEEWEQIACVMAASVVANILSDPVIFQDWPHFHAGTNELPSEEGEVDINFTVTWAKSENVKYRLEWRKQPMTGCTKLCQQENIVEAQLKIFGLDYGAEYEVKLFAVNRHGESDPNVRIFKTKSGKVLRDFVTTGSIVTTCKLNTHAAALI
;
A
#
# COMPACT_ATOMS: atom_id res chain seq x y z
N MET A 1 -44.56 46.37 4.81
CA MET A 1 -44.41 45.40 3.70
C MET A 1 -43.01 44.80 3.80
N ALA A 2 -42.90 43.64 4.43
CA ALA A 2 -41.65 42.89 4.58
C ALA A 2 -41.60 41.79 3.52
N ARG A 3 -40.51 41.71 2.75
CA ARG A 3 -40.24 40.57 1.87
C ARG A 3 -39.18 39.70 2.53
N ARG A 4 -39.60 38.48 2.88
CA ARG A 4 -38.80 37.38 3.43
C ARG A 4 -37.69 36.98 2.46
N GLN A 5 -36.45 36.96 2.95
CA GLN A 5 -35.36 36.19 2.37
C GLN A 5 -35.40 34.81 3.05
N VAL A 6 -35.68 33.77 2.26
CA VAL A 6 -35.56 32.37 2.69
C VAL A 6 -34.14 31.94 2.40
N PHE A 7 -33.33 31.81 3.45
CA PHE A 7 -32.12 31.00 3.40
C PHE A 7 -32.54 29.54 3.59
N MET A 8 -32.40 28.71 2.55
CA MET A 8 -32.38 27.25 2.71
C MET A 8 -31.09 26.91 3.45
N ALA A 9 -31.23 26.41 4.67
CA ALA A 9 -30.16 25.70 5.36
C ALA A 9 -29.88 24.40 4.60
N CYS A 10 -28.66 24.25 4.10
CA CYS A 10 -28.13 22.98 3.63
C CYS A 10 -27.98 22.08 4.87
N ALA A 11 -28.89 21.12 5.03
CA ALA A 11 -28.75 20.08 6.02
C ALA A 11 -27.64 19.13 5.58
N THR A 12 -26.43 19.36 6.07
CA THR A 12 -25.40 18.31 6.17
C THR A 12 -25.77 17.42 7.35
N LEU A 13 -26.37 16.27 7.07
CA LEU A 13 -26.42 15.14 8.00
C LEU A 13 -25.01 14.52 8.03
N SER A 14 -24.15 15.03 8.90
CA SER A 14 -22.96 14.31 9.38
C SER A 14 -23.24 13.86 10.80
N ASN A 15 -23.19 12.55 11.06
CA ASN A 15 -23.35 11.94 12.36
C ASN A 15 -22.56 12.72 13.43
N LEU A 16 -23.25 13.32 14.39
CA LEU A 16 -22.61 13.88 15.57
C LEU A 16 -22.04 12.72 16.40
N SER A 17 -20.72 12.54 16.40
CA SER A 17 -20.03 11.70 17.39
C SER A 17 -20.44 12.18 18.79
N THR A 18 -20.98 11.29 19.62
CA THR A 18 -21.36 11.63 21.00
C THR A 18 -20.11 11.76 21.84
N LYS A 19 -20.12 12.65 22.84
CA LYS A 19 -19.01 12.84 23.77
C LYS A 19 -18.55 11.53 24.42
N GLU A 20 -19.50 10.66 24.74
CA GLU A 20 -19.24 9.34 25.35
C GLU A 20 -18.54 8.37 24.39
N ALA A 21 -18.83 8.44 23.09
CA ALA A 21 -18.10 7.67 22.07
C ALA A 21 -16.65 8.17 21.94
N SER A 22 -16.46 9.50 21.94
CA SER A 22 -15.13 10.09 21.97
C SER A 22 -14.32 9.65 23.20
N ASN A 23 -14.94 9.61 24.38
CA ASN A 23 -14.29 9.15 25.62
C ASN A 23 -13.79 7.71 25.50
N PHE A 24 -14.61 6.81 24.96
CA PHE A 24 -14.23 5.41 24.76
C PHE A 24 -13.03 5.26 23.82
N ILE A 25 -13.06 5.96 22.67
CA ILE A 25 -11.97 5.93 21.69
C ILE A 25 -10.67 6.46 22.29
N GLN A 26 -10.74 7.51 23.11
CA GLN A 26 -9.56 8.09 23.73
C GLN A 26 -8.90 7.13 24.72
N LEU A 27 -9.68 6.31 25.44
CA LEU A 27 -9.15 5.22 26.28
C LEU A 27 -8.51 4.11 25.44
N CYS A 28 -9.15 3.69 24.35
CA CYS A 28 -8.59 2.70 23.42
C CYS A 28 -7.24 3.17 22.87
N ARG A 29 -7.17 4.45 22.45
CA ARG A 29 -5.95 5.05 21.92
C ARG A 29 -4.85 5.16 22.97
N LEU A 30 -5.18 5.58 24.20
CA LEU A 30 -4.23 5.61 25.31
C LEU A 30 -3.61 4.23 25.55
N LEU A 31 -4.45 3.20 25.64
CA LEU A 31 -4.02 1.82 25.87
C LEU A 31 -3.18 1.25 24.72
N VAL A 32 -3.60 1.47 23.46
CA VAL A 32 -2.91 0.92 22.28
C VAL A 32 -1.61 1.68 21.97
N ASP A 33 -1.65 3.00 21.88
CA ASP A 33 -0.51 3.80 21.42
C ASP A 33 0.56 3.96 22.50
N VAL A 34 0.16 4.33 23.72
CA VAL A 34 1.08 4.55 24.84
C VAL A 34 1.41 3.22 25.52
N GLY A 35 0.39 2.39 25.80
CA GLY A 35 0.60 1.11 26.47
C GLY A 35 1.53 0.17 25.70
N SER A 36 1.41 0.09 24.37
CA SER A 36 2.32 -0.73 23.55
C SER A 36 3.77 -0.26 23.59
N ARG A 37 4.02 1.05 23.75
CA ARG A 37 5.37 1.62 23.84
C ARG A 37 5.97 1.36 25.22
N VAL A 38 5.23 1.70 26.28
CA VAL A 38 5.65 1.49 27.67
C VAL A 38 5.99 0.03 27.93
N LEU A 39 5.10 -0.90 27.55
CA LEU A 39 5.34 -2.33 27.75
C LEU A 39 6.56 -2.83 26.96
N ARG A 40 6.80 -2.31 25.77
CA ARG A 40 7.96 -2.70 24.96
C ARG A 40 9.27 -2.16 25.54
N GLU A 41 9.28 -0.93 26.02
CA GLU A 41 10.47 -0.35 26.66
C GLU A 41 10.87 -1.09 27.94
N ILE A 42 9.89 -1.50 28.76
CA ILE A 42 10.19 -2.36 29.91
C ILE A 42 10.77 -3.70 29.44
N PHE A 43 10.24 -4.27 28.35
CA PHE A 43 10.77 -5.52 27.80
C PHE A 43 12.23 -5.34 27.39
N ASP A 44 12.50 -4.26 26.67
CA ASP A 44 13.82 -3.89 26.19
C ASP A 44 14.81 -3.57 27.33
N SER A 45 14.31 -3.11 28.49
CA SER A 45 15.14 -2.90 29.69
C SER A 45 15.64 -4.21 30.32
N LYS A 46 14.87 -5.30 30.16
CA LYS A 46 15.25 -6.64 30.64
C LYS A 46 16.05 -7.41 29.58
N CYS A 47 15.80 -7.14 28.31
CA CYS A 47 16.45 -7.75 27.18
C CYS A 47 16.81 -6.67 26.17
N LEU A 48 18.08 -6.21 26.18
CA LEU A 48 18.52 -5.20 25.22
C LEU A 48 18.12 -5.63 23.79
N PRO A 49 17.56 -4.74 22.95
CA PRO A 49 16.99 -5.12 21.65
C PRO A 49 17.94 -5.91 20.75
N GLY A 50 19.25 -5.66 20.85
CA GLY A 50 20.28 -6.38 20.10
C GLY A 50 20.61 -7.78 20.63
N ASN A 51 20.21 -8.12 21.86
CA ASN A 51 20.53 -9.40 22.53
C ASN A 51 19.34 -10.37 22.53
N LEU A 52 18.20 -10.02 21.94
CA LEU A 52 17.04 -10.90 21.91
C LEU A 52 17.37 -12.25 21.23
N HIS A 53 18.14 -12.21 20.15
CA HIS A 53 18.57 -13.42 19.45
C HIS A 53 19.48 -14.32 20.31
N THR A 54 20.33 -13.77 21.18
CA THR A 54 21.19 -14.57 22.07
C THR A 54 20.38 -15.20 23.20
N VAL A 55 19.43 -14.47 23.77
CA VAL A 55 18.50 -14.99 24.80
C VAL A 55 17.63 -16.12 24.24
N LEU A 56 17.18 -16.01 22.97
CA LEU A 56 16.41 -17.05 22.30
C LEU A 56 17.26 -18.26 21.87
N ALA A 57 18.56 -18.05 21.62
CA ALA A 57 19.50 -19.11 21.28
C ALA A 57 19.91 -19.96 22.49
N ASP A 58 19.71 -19.48 23.71
CA ASP A 58 19.94 -20.24 24.93
C ASP A 58 19.17 -21.58 24.92
N PRO A 59 19.84 -22.73 25.14
CA PRO A 59 19.20 -24.04 25.06
C PRO A 59 18.01 -24.23 26.01
N GLN A 60 18.07 -23.68 27.23
CA GLN A 60 16.98 -23.81 28.21
C GLN A 60 15.76 -22.99 27.78
N ASN A 61 15.98 -21.78 27.27
CA ASN A 61 14.90 -20.94 26.77
C ASN A 61 14.28 -21.54 25.50
N LYS A 62 15.10 -22.07 24.60
CA LYS A 62 14.64 -22.75 23.39
C LYS A 62 13.80 -23.99 23.72
N GLU A 63 14.18 -24.77 24.72
CA GLU A 63 13.41 -25.93 25.17
C GLU A 63 12.05 -25.52 25.74
N LYS A 64 12.01 -24.47 26.58
CA LYS A 64 10.74 -23.91 27.09
C LYS A 64 9.82 -23.45 25.95
N LEU A 65 10.35 -22.73 24.97
CA LEU A 65 9.57 -22.27 23.81
C LEU A 65 9.13 -23.45 22.91
N LEU A 66 9.97 -24.48 22.74
CA LEU A 66 9.59 -25.71 22.03
C LEU A 66 8.44 -26.42 22.72
N SER A 67 8.45 -26.48 24.06
CA SER A 67 7.34 -27.01 24.86
C SER A 67 6.05 -26.22 24.60
N LEU A 68 6.11 -24.88 24.62
CA LEU A 68 4.95 -24.02 24.30
C LEU A 68 4.44 -24.20 22.87
N ARG A 69 5.33 -24.46 21.91
CA ARG A 69 4.95 -24.80 20.53
C ARG A 69 4.26 -26.15 20.44
N LYS A 70 4.78 -27.17 21.12
CA LYS A 70 4.13 -28.51 21.20
C LYS A 70 2.74 -28.42 21.82
N LYS A 71 2.58 -27.57 22.85
CA LYS A 71 1.30 -27.26 23.50
C LYS A 71 0.38 -26.33 22.69
N ARG A 72 0.75 -25.94 21.46
CA ARG A 72 -0.01 -25.02 20.58
C ARG A 72 -0.31 -23.64 21.19
N VAL A 73 0.45 -23.24 22.22
CA VAL A 73 0.41 -21.90 22.83
C VAL A 73 1.18 -20.91 21.96
N LEU A 74 2.32 -21.35 21.40
CA LEU A 74 3.02 -20.62 20.33
C LEU A 74 2.56 -21.13 18.96
N SER A 75 1.98 -20.24 18.17
CA SER A 75 1.64 -20.55 16.78
C SER A 75 2.92 -20.74 15.93
N PRO A 76 2.83 -21.44 14.78
CA PRO A 76 3.93 -21.51 13.83
C PRO A 76 4.44 -20.12 13.41
N SER A 77 3.54 -19.16 13.20
CA SER A 77 3.92 -17.78 12.82
C SER A 77 4.66 -17.04 13.94
N GLN A 78 4.26 -17.20 15.19
CA GLN A 78 4.98 -16.66 16.34
C GLN A 78 6.36 -17.32 16.49
N TRP A 79 6.44 -18.64 16.24
CA TRP A 79 7.71 -19.38 16.29
C TRP A 79 8.72 -18.86 15.26
N PHE A 80 8.31 -18.62 14.02
CA PHE A 80 9.22 -18.09 12.98
C PHE A 80 9.65 -16.65 13.24
N LYS A 81 8.87 -15.85 13.98
CA LYS A 81 9.32 -14.53 14.47
C LYS A 81 10.39 -14.63 15.55
N LEU A 82 10.35 -15.67 16.39
CA LEU A 82 11.37 -15.92 17.41
C LEU A 82 12.61 -16.62 16.84
N TYR A 83 12.44 -17.46 15.82
CA TYR A 83 13.51 -18.24 15.18
C TYR A 83 13.49 -18.08 13.64
N PRO A 84 13.82 -16.88 13.11
CA PRO A 84 13.94 -16.64 11.67
C PRO A 84 15.25 -17.23 11.12
N THR A 85 15.33 -17.33 9.79
CA THR A 85 16.50 -17.84 9.06
C THR A 85 17.78 -17.05 9.39
N CYS A 86 17.66 -15.73 9.58
CA CYS A 86 18.74 -14.88 10.09
C CYS A 86 18.45 -14.50 11.54
N GLN A 87 19.02 -15.24 12.49
CA GLN A 87 18.75 -15.07 13.93
C GLN A 87 19.06 -13.66 14.44
N SER A 88 20.08 -12.99 13.90
CA SER A 88 20.45 -11.61 14.25
C SER A 88 19.41 -10.55 13.86
N ARG A 89 18.40 -10.89 13.05
CA ARG A 89 17.31 -9.98 12.68
C ARG A 89 16.14 -9.97 13.66
N VAL A 90 16.12 -10.87 14.66
CA VAL A 90 15.03 -10.89 15.64
C VAL A 90 15.08 -9.60 16.46
N SER A 91 14.02 -8.82 16.39
CA SER A 91 13.89 -7.55 17.10
C SER A 91 12.60 -7.53 17.91
N SER A 92 12.69 -7.04 19.15
CA SER A 92 11.52 -6.84 20.01
C SER A 92 10.50 -5.96 19.31
N ARG A 93 10.91 -4.96 18.50
CA ARG A 93 10.06 -4.03 17.74
C ARG A 93 9.07 -4.70 16.78
N GLU A 94 9.40 -5.87 16.26
CA GLU A 94 8.58 -6.61 15.29
C GLU A 94 7.62 -7.60 15.95
N LEU A 95 7.75 -7.78 17.28
CA LEU A 95 6.90 -8.67 18.07
C LEU A 95 5.64 -7.93 18.54
N LYS A 96 4.50 -8.63 18.51
CA LYS A 96 3.26 -8.14 19.13
C LYS A 96 3.42 -8.12 20.65
N ILE A 97 2.69 -7.22 21.33
CA ILE A 97 2.72 -7.10 22.80
C ILE A 97 2.36 -8.41 23.50
N SER A 98 1.36 -9.15 22.99
CA SER A 98 0.99 -10.48 23.51
C SER A 98 2.15 -11.49 23.46
N LEU A 99 2.98 -11.44 22.41
CA LEU A 99 4.17 -12.29 22.30
C LEU A 99 5.28 -11.82 23.25
N LEU A 100 5.44 -10.51 23.47
CA LEU A 100 6.38 -9.97 24.47
C LEU A 100 6.00 -10.40 25.90
N LEU A 101 4.72 -10.32 26.25
CA LEU A 101 4.18 -10.82 27.54
C LEU A 101 4.39 -12.32 27.71
N LEU A 102 4.22 -13.11 26.65
CA LEU A 102 4.52 -14.54 26.66
C LEU A 102 6.01 -14.82 26.89
N LEU A 103 6.91 -14.09 26.22
CA LEU A 103 8.35 -14.22 26.44
C LEU A 103 8.73 -13.82 27.88
N TRP A 104 8.17 -12.73 28.39
CA TRP A 104 8.34 -12.32 29.78
C TRP A 104 7.95 -13.40 30.79
N ARG A 105 6.80 -14.03 30.59
CA ARG A 105 6.33 -15.08 31.48
C ARG A 105 7.25 -16.29 31.50
N ASN A 106 7.69 -16.72 30.32
CA ASN A 106 8.33 -18.03 30.16
C ASN A 106 9.86 -18.00 30.17
N ILE A 107 10.47 -16.90 29.73
CA ILE A 107 11.92 -16.74 29.68
C ILE A 107 12.42 -15.98 30.90
N PHE A 108 11.78 -14.85 31.21
CA PHE A 108 12.22 -13.95 32.28
C PHE A 108 11.56 -14.21 33.63
N GLY A 109 10.67 -15.21 33.71
CA GLY A 109 10.11 -15.71 34.97
C GLY A 109 9.08 -14.80 35.63
N LEU A 110 8.46 -13.87 34.88
CA LEU A 110 7.42 -13.00 35.42
C LEU A 110 6.11 -13.78 35.56
N THR A 111 5.70 -14.05 36.80
CA THR A 111 4.41 -14.71 37.08
C THR A 111 3.28 -13.70 37.02
N PHE A 112 2.51 -13.73 35.93
CA PHE A 112 1.26 -12.99 35.82
C PHE A 112 0.11 -13.83 36.41
N PRO A 113 -0.85 -13.24 37.13
CA PRO A 113 -2.05 -13.96 37.54
C PRO A 113 -2.77 -14.54 36.31
N THR A 114 -3.14 -15.82 36.37
CA THR A 114 -4.04 -16.43 35.38
C THR A 114 -5.41 -15.76 35.44
N SER A 115 -6.10 -15.72 34.29
CA SER A 115 -7.37 -15.02 34.01
C SER A 115 -8.55 -15.29 34.96
N SER A 116 -8.39 -16.11 35.99
CA SER A 116 -9.43 -16.45 36.98
C SER A 116 -9.24 -15.80 38.36
N SER A 117 -8.23 -14.94 38.54
CA SER A 117 -8.07 -14.18 39.80
C SER A 117 -8.24 -12.68 39.54
N ASP A 118 -9.49 -12.22 39.57
CA ASP A 118 -9.91 -10.80 39.53
C ASP A 118 -9.48 -10.00 40.79
N LYS A 119 -8.29 -10.25 41.32
CA LYS A 119 -7.78 -9.50 42.48
C LYS A 119 -6.77 -8.47 42.01
N PHE A 120 -7.19 -7.21 42.00
CA PHE A 120 -6.29 -6.06 41.87
C PHE A 120 -5.09 -6.24 42.81
N PRO A 121 -3.85 -6.13 42.31
CA PRO A 121 -2.68 -6.11 43.18
C PRO A 121 -2.81 -4.97 44.20
N PRO A 122 -2.42 -5.17 45.48
CA PRO A 122 -2.56 -4.16 46.53
C PRO A 122 -1.99 -2.81 46.07
N VAL A 123 -2.70 -1.69 46.31
CA VAL A 123 -2.30 -0.36 45.81
C VAL A 123 -0.88 0.04 46.25
N THR A 124 -0.38 -0.52 47.34
CA THR A 124 0.98 -0.35 47.85
C THR A 124 2.07 -1.04 47.05
N ASP A 125 1.74 -2.05 46.24
CA ASP A 125 2.69 -2.78 45.40
C ASP A 125 2.86 -2.05 44.05
N THR A 126 3.96 -1.33 43.90
CA THR A 126 4.28 -0.56 42.69
C THR A 126 5.32 -1.27 41.81
N SER A 127 5.46 -2.59 41.94
CA SER A 127 6.34 -3.38 41.08
C SER A 127 5.87 -3.37 39.61
N PRO A 128 6.78 -3.50 38.63
CA PRO A 128 6.41 -3.61 37.22
C PRO A 128 5.41 -4.73 36.93
N GLU A 129 5.49 -5.84 37.66
CA GLU A 129 4.61 -7.01 37.54
C GLU A 129 3.19 -6.68 38.01
N ALA A 130 3.06 -5.99 39.14
CA ALA A 130 1.78 -5.51 39.65
C ALA A 130 1.16 -4.48 38.69
N ASP A 131 1.96 -3.60 38.11
CA ASP A 131 1.49 -2.58 37.17
C ASP A 131 1.10 -3.13 35.80
N ILE A 132 1.82 -4.12 35.26
CA ILE A 132 1.40 -4.83 34.05
C ILE A 132 0.07 -5.57 34.30
N THR A 133 -0.10 -6.15 35.49
CA THR A 133 -1.36 -6.79 35.89
C THR A 133 -2.51 -5.78 35.97
N ARG A 134 -2.27 -4.59 36.54
CA ARG A 134 -3.28 -3.51 36.58
C ARG A 134 -3.64 -3.01 35.19
N ILE A 135 -2.67 -2.84 34.28
CA ILE A 135 -2.93 -2.47 32.87
C ILE A 135 -3.85 -3.51 32.24
N LYS A 136 -3.61 -4.80 32.48
CA LYS A 136 -4.46 -5.88 31.97
C LYS A 136 -5.89 -5.74 32.47
N VAL A 137 -6.08 -5.61 33.79
CA VAL A 137 -7.43 -5.47 34.39
C VAL A 137 -8.15 -4.21 33.89
N LEU A 138 -7.45 -3.07 33.82
CA LEU A 138 -8.02 -1.81 33.33
C LEU A 138 -8.38 -1.91 31.85
N ARG A 139 -7.53 -2.55 31.03
CA ARG A 139 -7.81 -2.82 29.62
C ARG A 139 -9.04 -3.71 29.45
N ASP A 140 -9.15 -4.79 30.23
CA ASP A 140 -10.27 -5.71 30.15
C ASP A 140 -11.58 -5.00 30.56
N GLY A 141 -11.50 -4.11 31.56
CA GLY A 141 -12.58 -3.20 31.93
C GLY A 141 -12.99 -2.26 30.80
N VAL A 142 -12.02 -1.57 30.16
CA VAL A 142 -12.29 -0.72 28.99
C VAL A 142 -12.90 -1.53 27.84
N TYR A 143 -12.37 -2.72 27.56
CA TYR A 143 -12.86 -3.59 26.49
C TYR A 143 -14.31 -4.05 26.70
N SER A 144 -14.77 -4.14 27.96
CA SER A 144 -16.18 -4.48 28.25
C SER A 144 -17.18 -3.47 27.68
N HIS A 145 -16.74 -2.23 27.40
CA HIS A 145 -17.54 -1.18 26.74
C HIS A 145 -17.49 -1.23 25.20
N ALA A 146 -16.77 -2.19 24.60
CA ALA A 146 -16.64 -2.28 23.15
C ALA A 146 -17.96 -2.52 22.42
N SER A 147 -18.93 -3.17 23.05
CA SER A 147 -20.27 -3.40 22.47
C SER A 147 -21.15 -2.14 22.47
N SER A 148 -20.96 -1.24 23.44
CA SER A 148 -21.67 0.04 23.52
C SER A 148 -20.94 1.18 22.81
N GLY A 149 -19.65 1.02 22.52
CA GLY A 149 -18.83 2.03 21.86
C GLY A 149 -18.73 3.35 22.63
N SER A 150 -19.09 3.38 23.91
CA SER A 150 -19.34 4.60 24.67
C SER A 150 -19.01 4.44 26.15
N VAL A 151 -18.46 5.50 26.75
CA VAL A 151 -18.07 5.58 28.17
C VAL A 151 -18.44 6.96 28.73
N ASP A 152 -19.14 6.98 29.88
CA ASP A 152 -19.54 8.23 30.55
C ASP A 152 -18.33 8.98 31.13
N ASP A 153 -18.49 10.28 31.37
CA ASP A 153 -17.40 11.16 31.81
C ASP A 153 -16.76 10.74 33.15
N SER A 154 -17.53 10.14 34.07
CA SER A 154 -17.04 9.75 35.39
C SER A 154 -16.17 8.49 35.30
N THR A 155 -16.64 7.50 34.56
CA THR A 155 -15.90 6.26 34.27
C THR A 155 -14.66 6.55 33.43
N PHE A 156 -14.77 7.42 32.42
CA PHE A 156 -13.65 7.89 31.62
C PHE A 156 -12.55 8.52 32.50
N SER A 157 -12.94 9.44 33.38
CA SER A 157 -11.98 10.14 34.24
C SER A 157 -11.25 9.19 35.18
N SER A 158 -11.94 8.17 35.71
CA SER A 158 -11.31 7.12 36.53
C SER A 158 -10.29 6.33 35.72
N TYR A 159 -10.71 5.70 34.61
CA TYR A 159 -9.82 4.89 33.79
C TYR A 159 -8.63 5.69 33.26
N TRP A 160 -8.86 6.90 32.79
CA TRP A 160 -7.81 7.76 32.25
C TRP A 160 -6.71 8.02 33.28
N ASN A 161 -7.09 8.39 34.52
CA ASN A 161 -6.12 8.71 35.56
C ASN A 161 -5.39 7.46 36.04
N ASP A 162 -6.09 6.34 36.25
CA ASP A 162 -5.47 5.08 36.68
C ASP A 162 -4.46 4.58 35.65
N ILE A 163 -4.81 4.60 34.36
CA ILE A 163 -3.91 4.19 33.26
C ILE A 163 -2.73 5.16 33.14
N LYS A 164 -3.00 6.48 33.21
CA LYS A 164 -1.97 7.52 33.16
C LYS A 164 -0.92 7.32 34.25
N ASP A 165 -1.35 7.17 35.51
CA ASP A 165 -0.44 7.04 36.64
C ASP A 165 0.44 5.79 36.51
N ILE A 166 -0.14 4.69 36.04
CA ILE A 166 0.63 3.47 35.79
C ILE A 166 1.64 3.68 34.65
N PHE A 167 1.26 4.29 33.53
CA PHE A 167 2.18 4.53 32.41
C PHE A 167 3.33 5.47 32.77
N LEU A 168 3.07 6.50 33.58
CA LEU A 168 4.12 7.39 34.07
C LEU A 168 5.04 6.70 35.06
N ARG A 169 4.52 5.79 35.88
CA ARG A 169 5.33 5.01 36.83
C ARG A 169 6.20 3.97 36.13
N LEU A 170 5.66 3.32 35.11
CA LEU A 170 6.31 2.27 34.33
C LEU A 170 7.30 2.80 33.29
N GLY A 171 6.88 3.78 32.49
CA GLY A 171 7.66 4.35 31.40
C GLY A 171 8.42 5.63 31.78
N GLY A 172 8.05 6.29 32.88
CA GLY A 172 8.65 7.55 33.32
C GLY A 172 7.88 8.79 32.88
N THR A 173 8.26 9.94 33.43
CA THR A 173 7.52 11.22 33.27
C THR A 173 7.51 11.77 31.85
N HIS A 174 8.41 11.33 30.97
CA HIS A 174 8.45 11.76 29.58
C HIS A 174 7.23 11.32 28.76
N TYR A 175 6.46 10.33 29.24
CA TYR A 175 5.18 9.94 28.64
C TYR A 175 4.06 10.95 28.87
N GLN A 176 4.22 11.89 29.82
CA GLN A 176 3.21 12.91 30.13
C GLN A 176 2.80 13.70 28.88
N TYR A 177 3.78 14.13 28.08
CA TYR A 177 3.52 14.87 26.84
C TYR A 177 2.66 14.08 25.86
N TYR A 178 2.99 12.80 25.63
CA TYR A 178 2.24 11.95 24.71
C TYR A 178 0.81 11.66 25.20
N ILE A 179 0.63 11.50 26.51
CA ILE A 179 -0.69 11.29 27.11
C ILE A 179 -1.55 12.57 26.98
N ASP A 180 -0.96 13.75 27.22
CA ASP A 180 -1.67 15.02 27.09
C ASP A 180 -2.03 15.33 25.64
N ASP A 181 -1.15 15.01 24.69
CA ASP A 181 -1.41 15.13 23.25
C ASP A 181 -2.60 14.26 22.80
N ILE A 182 -2.70 13.01 23.29
CA ILE A 182 -3.86 12.15 23.03
C ILE A 182 -5.15 12.78 23.58
N LYS A 183 -5.07 13.48 24.72
CA LYS A 183 -6.22 14.14 25.35
C LYS A 183 -6.69 15.39 24.59
N LEU A 184 -5.76 16.10 23.94
CA LEU A 184 -6.00 17.36 23.23
C LEU A 184 -6.47 17.17 21.78
N ASN A 185 -6.11 16.07 21.13
CA ASN A 185 -6.44 15.82 19.73
C ASN A 185 -7.87 15.28 19.55
N CYS A 186 -8.67 15.98 18.74
CA CYS A 186 -10.06 15.66 18.37
C CYS A 186 -10.15 14.32 17.61
N VAL A 187 -11.22 13.56 17.87
CA VAL A 187 -11.49 12.25 17.28
C VAL A 187 -12.38 12.40 16.05
N ASP A 188 -11.93 11.87 14.91
CA ASP A 188 -12.75 11.66 13.70
C ASP A 188 -13.53 10.34 13.84
N ALA A 189 -14.75 10.27 13.30
CA ALA A 189 -15.61 9.09 13.37
C ALA A 189 -14.98 7.86 12.69
N ASP A 190 -14.10 8.07 11.70
CA ASP A 190 -13.36 7.01 10.99
C ASP A 190 -12.27 6.33 11.86
N LEU A 191 -11.87 6.92 12.99
CA LEU A 191 -10.87 6.36 13.91
C LEU A 191 -11.48 5.44 14.98
N GLU A 192 -12.80 5.46 15.15
CA GLU A 192 -13.51 4.65 16.15
C GLU A 192 -13.35 3.15 15.88
N GLU A 193 -13.74 2.72 14.67
CA GLU A 193 -13.66 1.32 14.24
C GLU A 193 -12.19 0.82 14.25
N TYR A 194 -11.24 1.68 13.88
CA TYR A 194 -9.81 1.35 13.85
C TYR A 194 -9.24 1.03 15.23
N TYR A 195 -9.43 1.90 16.24
CA TYR A 195 -8.87 1.67 17.58
C TYR A 195 -9.63 0.58 18.35
N GLN A 196 -10.93 0.42 18.11
CA GLN A 196 -11.70 -0.71 18.63
C GLN A 196 -11.19 -2.04 18.07
N GLU A 197 -10.92 -2.14 16.77
CA GLU A 197 -10.34 -3.33 16.15
C GLU A 197 -8.95 -3.65 16.73
N LEU A 198 -8.11 -2.63 16.94
CA LEU A 198 -6.77 -2.81 17.53
C LEU A 198 -6.82 -3.29 18.98
N LEU A 199 -7.71 -2.73 19.80
CA LEU A 199 -7.91 -3.18 21.19
C LEU A 199 -8.47 -4.61 21.23
N SER A 200 -9.46 -4.93 20.37
CA SER A 200 -10.01 -6.29 20.19
C SER A 200 -8.92 -7.29 19.78
N LYS A 201 -8.04 -6.91 18.86
CA LYS A 201 -6.92 -7.75 18.41
C LYS A 201 -5.92 -7.98 19.55
N TRP A 202 -5.64 -6.96 20.35
CA TRP A 202 -4.76 -7.09 21.51
C TRP A 202 -5.35 -8.02 22.58
N PHE A 203 -6.66 -7.91 22.85
CA PHE A 203 -7.39 -8.77 23.80
C PHE A 203 -7.44 -10.24 23.34
N LYS A 204 -7.88 -10.49 22.09
CA LYS A 204 -8.01 -11.85 21.52
C LYS A 204 -6.69 -12.61 21.44
N ASP A 205 -5.59 -11.90 21.14
CA ASP A 205 -4.26 -12.51 21.07
C ASP A 205 -3.75 -12.99 22.45
N GLU A 206 -4.27 -12.46 23.57
CA GLU A 206 -3.90 -12.88 24.93
C GLU A 206 -4.81 -13.99 25.50
N ASP A 207 -6.12 -13.94 25.26
CA ASP A 207 -7.04 -15.01 25.67
C ASP A 207 -6.70 -16.34 25.00
N CYS A 208 -6.31 -16.30 23.73
CA CYS A 208 -5.81 -17.47 23.00
C CYS A 208 -4.56 -18.10 23.64
N ILE A 209 -3.79 -17.31 24.41
CA ILE A 209 -2.58 -17.75 25.14
C ILE A 209 -2.96 -18.26 26.54
N ALA A 210 -4.04 -17.74 27.14
CA ALA A 210 -4.51 -18.12 28.48
C ALA A 210 -5.34 -19.41 28.49
N ASP A 211 -6.30 -19.57 27.57
CA ASP A 211 -7.20 -20.75 27.47
C ASP A 211 -6.43 -22.06 27.25
N LYS A 212 -5.34 -22.00 26.49
CA LYS A 212 -4.48 -23.18 26.23
C LYS A 212 -3.51 -23.49 27.38
N SER A 213 -3.44 -22.62 28.39
CA SER A 213 -2.61 -22.84 29.58
C SER A 213 -3.42 -23.33 30.79
N SER A 214 -4.74 -23.13 30.80
CA SER A 214 -5.64 -23.53 31.88
C SER A 214 -6.10 -25.00 31.79
N GLU A 215 -6.10 -25.62 30.60
CA GLU A 215 -6.35 -27.06 30.41
C GLU A 215 -5.43 -27.96 31.25
N GLU A 216 -4.26 -27.45 31.66
CA GLU A 216 -3.27 -28.18 32.44
C GLU A 216 -3.66 -28.38 33.93
N THR A 217 -4.65 -27.64 34.44
CA THR A 217 -5.17 -27.84 35.82
C THR A 217 -6.26 -28.90 35.88
N ILE A 218 -7.02 -29.07 34.80
CA ILE A 218 -8.11 -30.04 34.72
C ILE A 218 -7.54 -31.44 34.41
N LEU A 219 -6.54 -31.54 33.52
CA LEU A 219 -5.92 -32.84 33.19
C LEU A 219 -5.16 -33.50 34.33
N LYS A 220 -4.64 -32.76 35.32
CA LYS A 220 -3.95 -33.36 36.48
C LYS A 220 -4.92 -33.91 37.54
N LYS A 221 -6.18 -33.50 37.52
CA LYS A 221 -7.21 -33.96 38.47
C LYS A 221 -7.94 -35.21 37.98
N THR A 222 -7.98 -35.43 36.66
CA THR A 222 -8.66 -36.58 36.04
C THR A 222 -7.77 -37.82 35.89
N ILE A 223 -6.47 -37.74 36.18
CA ILE A 223 -5.52 -38.86 36.08
C ILE A 223 -5.56 -39.81 37.31
N SER A 224 -6.31 -39.50 38.39
CA SER A 224 -6.44 -40.47 39.50
C SER A 224 -7.54 -41.52 39.32
N ASP A 225 -8.53 -41.29 38.45
CA ASP A 225 -9.71 -42.14 38.42
C ASP A 225 -9.92 -42.74 37.03
N ASN A 226 -9.70 -44.06 36.99
CA ASN A 226 -10.13 -45.05 36.00
C ASN A 226 -9.30 -45.26 34.73
N ASN A 227 -8.49 -46.33 34.80
CA ASN A 227 -8.20 -47.25 33.71
C ASN A 227 -9.49 -47.92 33.20
N SER A 228 -9.80 -47.82 31.90
CA SER A 228 -10.34 -48.94 31.09
C SER A 228 -10.67 -48.50 29.63
N TRP A 229 -9.84 -48.99 28.70
CA TRP A 229 -10.10 -49.40 27.30
C TRP A 229 -10.96 -48.53 26.35
N GLU A 230 -10.23 -47.97 25.37
CA GLU A 230 -10.52 -47.83 23.93
C GLU A 230 -11.96 -48.09 23.44
N THR A 231 -12.64 -47.02 23.01
CA THR A 231 -13.36 -46.91 21.72
C THR A 231 -14.01 -45.53 21.64
N GLU A 232 -13.41 -44.61 20.86
CA GLU A 232 -14.07 -43.48 20.17
C GLU A 232 -12.99 -42.59 19.51
N THR A 233 -12.29 -43.14 18.51
CA THR A 233 -11.44 -42.34 17.60
C THR A 233 -11.84 -42.52 16.13
N GLU A 234 -13.13 -42.80 15.88
CA GLU A 234 -13.65 -43.03 14.51
C GLU A 234 -14.79 -42.07 14.10
N VAL A 235 -14.97 -40.92 14.79
CA VAL A 235 -16.02 -39.93 14.41
C VAL A 235 -15.50 -38.50 14.18
N MET A 236 -14.19 -38.23 14.21
CA MET A 236 -13.66 -36.88 13.87
C MET A 236 -12.78 -36.82 12.61
N LEU A 237 -12.74 -37.89 11.80
CA LEU A 237 -12.21 -37.89 10.43
C LEU A 237 -13.31 -37.98 9.35
N ALA A 238 -14.57 -37.75 9.72
CA ALA A 238 -15.71 -37.71 8.81
C ALA A 238 -16.50 -36.40 8.92
N GLN A 239 -15.84 -35.28 8.61
CA GLN A 239 -16.50 -34.08 8.05
C GLN A 239 -15.61 -33.46 6.96
N ASN A 240 -15.21 -34.30 6.02
CA ASN A 240 -14.81 -33.90 4.68
C ASN A 240 -15.77 -34.60 3.72
N GLU A 241 -17.00 -34.10 3.63
CA GLU A 241 -17.90 -34.41 2.52
C GLU A 241 -19.05 -33.41 2.47
N SER A 242 -18.88 -32.40 1.59
CA SER A 242 -19.89 -31.85 0.67
C SER A 242 -19.58 -30.39 0.31
N ALA A 243 -18.57 -30.22 -0.55
CA ALA A 243 -18.57 -29.17 -1.58
C ALA A 243 -17.62 -29.65 -2.70
N GLN A 244 -18.20 -30.35 -3.67
CA GLN A 244 -17.69 -30.74 -4.99
C GLN A 244 -16.18 -30.65 -5.23
N SER A 245 -15.55 -31.83 -5.30
CA SER A 245 -14.40 -32.03 -6.17
C SER A 245 -14.84 -31.86 -7.62
N ASP A 246 -14.38 -30.82 -8.30
CA ASP A 246 -14.40 -30.79 -9.76
C ASP A 246 -12.95 -30.83 -10.26
N ASN A 247 -12.42 -32.07 -10.37
CA ASN A 247 -11.42 -32.40 -11.38
C ASN A 247 -12.10 -32.34 -12.77
N ALA A 248 -12.65 -31.19 -13.13
CA ALA A 248 -13.16 -30.94 -14.47
C ALA A 248 -11.96 -30.70 -15.38
N SER A 249 -11.87 -31.43 -16.49
CA SER A 249 -10.87 -31.18 -17.52
C SER A 249 -10.92 -29.71 -17.95
N PRO A 250 -9.78 -29.02 -18.15
CA PRO A 250 -9.79 -27.61 -18.49
C PRO A 250 -10.63 -27.32 -19.75
N PRO A 251 -11.50 -26.28 -19.73
CA PRO A 251 -12.35 -25.98 -20.87
C PRO A 251 -11.56 -25.55 -22.11
N LYS A 252 -12.11 -25.83 -23.28
CA LYS A 252 -11.54 -25.32 -24.54
C LYS A 252 -11.92 -23.86 -24.76
N LEU A 253 -10.92 -23.05 -25.09
CA LEU A 253 -11.09 -21.66 -25.49
C LEU A 253 -11.83 -21.57 -26.85
N SER A 254 -12.72 -20.59 -26.97
CA SER A 254 -13.36 -20.24 -28.25
C SER A 254 -12.51 -19.26 -29.07
N LYS A 255 -11.54 -18.58 -28.42
CA LYS A 255 -10.63 -17.63 -29.05
C LYS A 255 -9.27 -18.28 -29.34
N LYS A 256 -8.75 -18.07 -30.55
CA LYS A 256 -7.41 -18.52 -30.95
C LYS A 256 -6.35 -17.58 -30.39
N ILE A 257 -5.38 -18.12 -29.66
CA ILE A 257 -4.26 -17.36 -29.11
C ILE A 257 -3.03 -17.54 -30.03
N PRO A 258 -2.42 -16.46 -30.54
CA PRO A 258 -1.28 -16.56 -31.44
C PRO A 258 -0.07 -17.15 -30.71
N SER A 259 0.80 -17.88 -31.41
CA SER A 259 2.11 -18.24 -30.85
C SER A 259 3.06 -17.03 -30.90
N MET A 260 4.18 -17.07 -30.17
CA MET A 260 5.17 -15.99 -30.20
C MET A 260 5.75 -15.75 -31.60
N SER A 261 5.89 -16.82 -32.40
CA SER A 261 6.35 -16.75 -33.79
C SER A 261 5.32 -16.16 -34.75
N ASP A 262 4.03 -16.17 -34.39
CA ASP A 262 2.95 -15.62 -35.21
C ASP A 262 2.74 -14.11 -34.97
N LEU A 263 3.46 -13.51 -34.03
CA LEU A 263 3.34 -12.09 -33.74
C LEU A 263 3.81 -11.26 -34.94
N PRO A 264 3.10 -10.17 -35.29
CA PRO A 264 3.39 -9.39 -36.47
C PRO A 264 4.82 -8.83 -36.43
N HIS A 265 5.49 -8.93 -37.59
CA HIS A 265 6.79 -8.31 -37.83
C HIS A 265 6.69 -6.82 -38.21
N ILE A 266 5.47 -6.26 -38.23
CA ILE A 266 5.22 -4.86 -38.56
C ILE A 266 5.90 -3.97 -37.51
N TYR A 267 6.95 -3.28 -37.94
CA TYR A 267 7.78 -2.43 -37.10
C TYR A 267 7.66 -0.97 -37.52
N TYR A 268 7.37 -0.08 -36.57
CA TYR A 268 7.43 1.37 -36.79
C TYR A 268 8.53 2.01 -35.95
N PRO A 269 9.33 2.93 -36.53
CA PRO A 269 10.27 3.73 -35.76
C PRO A 269 9.56 4.49 -34.64
N TRP A 270 10.17 4.60 -33.46
CA TRP A 270 9.56 5.24 -32.29
C TRP A 270 9.03 6.65 -32.56
N LYS A 271 9.76 7.44 -33.35
CA LYS A 271 9.38 8.80 -33.75
C LYS A 271 8.05 8.88 -34.52
N ASN A 272 7.55 7.76 -35.04
CA ASN A 272 6.30 7.67 -35.78
C ASN A 272 5.15 7.11 -34.91
N VAL A 273 5.41 6.79 -33.64
CA VAL A 273 4.38 6.33 -32.71
C VAL A 273 3.54 7.54 -32.27
N GLU A 274 2.23 7.45 -32.44
CA GLU A 274 1.31 8.47 -31.93
C GLU A 274 1.15 8.34 -30.41
N LEU A 275 1.67 9.33 -29.67
CA LEU A 275 1.51 9.48 -28.23
C LEU A 275 0.68 10.73 -27.92
N PRO A 276 -0.06 10.78 -26.79
CA PRO A 276 -0.17 9.74 -25.76
C PRO A 276 -1.01 8.52 -26.21
N VAL A 277 -0.85 7.41 -25.49
CA VAL A 277 -1.77 6.26 -25.59
C VAL A 277 -2.92 6.43 -24.60
N ASP A 278 -4.06 5.77 -24.81
CA ASP A 278 -5.17 5.81 -23.86
C ASP A 278 -4.91 4.85 -22.70
N ILE A 279 -4.50 3.61 -22.99
CA ILE A 279 -4.36 2.55 -21.99
C ILE A 279 -3.01 1.85 -22.12
N LEU A 280 -2.37 1.64 -20.97
CA LEU A 280 -1.21 0.79 -20.83
C LEU A 280 -1.63 -0.57 -20.25
N LEU A 281 -1.41 -1.65 -21.01
CA LEU A 281 -1.54 -3.03 -20.53
C LEU A 281 -0.16 -3.56 -20.14
N LEU A 282 -0.01 -3.92 -18.87
CA LEU A 282 1.22 -4.48 -18.34
C LEU A 282 1.02 -5.96 -17.96
N THR A 283 1.87 -6.82 -18.51
CA THR A 283 1.88 -8.26 -18.25
C THR A 283 3.26 -8.72 -17.78
N VAL A 284 3.38 -9.96 -17.31
CA VAL A 284 4.66 -10.58 -16.90
C VAL A 284 5.02 -11.74 -17.81
N GLU A 285 4.16 -12.75 -17.86
CA GLU A 285 4.43 -14.01 -18.53
C GLU A 285 4.04 -13.97 -20.01
N ASP A 286 4.60 -14.88 -20.80
CA ASP A 286 4.32 -14.96 -22.24
C ASP A 286 2.85 -15.31 -22.54
N CYS A 287 2.24 -16.17 -21.74
CA CYS A 287 0.81 -16.51 -21.87
C CYS A 287 -0.09 -15.29 -21.58
N GLU A 288 0.26 -14.45 -20.61
CA GLU A 288 -0.47 -13.22 -20.27
C GLU A 288 -0.39 -12.20 -21.42
N PHE A 289 0.82 -11.98 -21.93
CA PHE A 289 1.04 -11.09 -23.06
C PHE A 289 0.27 -11.55 -24.30
N ARG A 290 0.41 -12.83 -24.67
CA ARG A 290 -0.26 -13.39 -25.86
C ARG A 290 -1.77 -13.32 -25.74
N SER A 291 -2.29 -13.49 -24.53
CA SER A 291 -3.72 -13.37 -24.24
C SER A 291 -4.23 -11.95 -24.47
N CYS A 292 -3.52 -10.93 -23.94
CA CYS A 292 -3.87 -9.53 -24.20
C CYS A 292 -3.71 -9.17 -25.69
N PHE A 293 -2.62 -9.62 -26.30
CA PHE A 293 -2.32 -9.39 -27.71
C PHE A 293 -3.41 -9.92 -28.64
N ALA A 294 -4.03 -11.06 -28.32
CA ALA A 294 -5.10 -11.66 -29.11
C ALA A 294 -6.36 -10.77 -29.24
N PHE A 295 -6.50 -9.71 -28.42
CA PHE A 295 -7.59 -8.75 -28.49
C PHE A 295 -7.21 -7.43 -29.19
N LEU A 296 -5.93 -7.22 -29.51
CA LEU A 296 -5.50 -6.02 -30.23
C LEU A 296 -5.92 -6.06 -31.70
N LYS A 297 -6.57 -5.00 -32.16
CA LYS A 297 -6.79 -4.67 -33.57
C LYS A 297 -5.60 -3.84 -34.08
N GLU A 298 -5.19 -4.07 -35.33
CA GLU A 298 -4.11 -3.32 -36.02
C GLU A 298 -2.77 -3.28 -35.25
N PRO A 299 -2.24 -4.42 -34.75
CA PRO A 299 -1.04 -4.41 -33.95
C PRO A 299 0.24 -4.10 -34.73
N PHE A 300 1.11 -3.28 -34.15
CA PHE A 300 2.49 -3.04 -34.61
C PHE A 300 3.44 -2.97 -33.40
N LYS A 301 4.74 -3.11 -33.63
CA LYS A 301 5.75 -3.01 -32.56
C LYS A 301 6.71 -1.85 -32.78
N SER A 302 7.13 -1.23 -31.69
CA SER A 302 8.21 -0.23 -31.68
C SER A 302 9.17 -0.50 -30.52
N TYR A 303 10.32 0.15 -30.54
CA TYR A 303 11.36 0.01 -29.52
C TYR A 303 11.81 1.39 -29.04
N HIS A 304 11.87 1.56 -27.72
CA HIS A 304 12.47 2.72 -27.08
C HIS A 304 13.56 2.28 -26.09
N ASN A 305 14.65 3.03 -25.99
CA ASN A 305 15.81 2.62 -25.18
C ASN A 305 15.47 2.50 -23.68
N SER A 306 14.55 3.30 -23.15
CA SER A 306 14.19 3.25 -21.71
C SER A 306 13.25 2.11 -21.35
N ILE A 307 12.24 1.82 -22.19
CA ILE A 307 11.16 0.87 -21.86
C ILE A 307 11.20 -0.42 -22.69
N GLY A 308 12.09 -0.50 -23.68
CA GLY A 308 12.26 -1.65 -24.57
C GLY A 308 11.18 -1.75 -25.64
N TYR A 309 10.82 -2.98 -26.01
CA TYR A 309 9.78 -3.24 -27.00
C TYR A 309 8.39 -2.98 -26.43
N VAL A 310 7.58 -2.24 -27.19
CA VAL A 310 6.18 -1.98 -26.90
C VAL A 310 5.35 -2.38 -28.11
N PHE A 311 4.26 -3.10 -27.88
CA PHE A 311 3.29 -3.47 -28.90
C PHE A 311 2.12 -2.52 -28.82
N PHE A 312 1.86 -1.81 -29.90
CA PHE A 312 0.76 -0.87 -30.01
C PHE A 312 -0.36 -1.48 -30.83
N GLY A 313 -1.58 -0.98 -30.60
CA GLY A 313 -2.75 -1.35 -31.37
C GLY A 313 -3.96 -0.58 -30.85
N CYS A 314 -5.15 -1.06 -31.18
CA CYS A 314 -6.38 -0.51 -30.64
C CYS A 314 -7.36 -1.59 -30.16
N MET A 315 -8.23 -1.20 -29.24
CA MET A 315 -9.47 -1.90 -28.89
C MET A 315 -10.64 -0.92 -29.09
N GLY A 316 -11.88 -1.40 -29.12
CA GLY A 316 -13.04 -0.53 -29.26
C GLY A 316 -14.16 -1.12 -30.10
N ASP A 317 -15.23 -0.33 -30.22
CA ASP A 317 -16.49 -0.69 -30.85
C ASP A 317 -16.35 -0.86 -32.38
N ASP A 318 -17.31 -1.57 -32.98
CA ASP A 318 -17.37 -1.75 -34.43
C ASP A 318 -17.89 -0.47 -35.14
N GLN A 319 -18.19 0.59 -34.39
CA GLN A 319 -18.63 1.89 -34.88
C GLN A 319 -17.45 2.82 -35.18
N GLY A 320 -16.22 2.36 -34.96
CA GLY A 320 -14.99 3.01 -35.40
C GLY A 320 -14.30 3.86 -34.33
N ARG A 321 -14.84 3.97 -33.12
CA ARG A 321 -14.14 4.61 -32.01
C ARG A 321 -13.15 3.63 -31.39
N LYS A 322 -11.90 4.07 -31.27
CA LYS A 322 -10.77 3.22 -30.91
C LYS A 322 -10.07 3.77 -29.67
N VAL A 323 -9.79 2.89 -28.73
CA VAL A 323 -8.90 3.12 -27.57
C VAL A 323 -7.49 2.72 -27.98
N LYS A 324 -6.53 3.64 -27.92
CA LYS A 324 -5.12 3.40 -28.24
C LYS A 324 -4.45 2.62 -27.12
N ILE A 325 -3.93 1.44 -27.43
CA ILE A 325 -3.34 0.53 -26.45
C ILE A 325 -1.83 0.46 -26.64
N ALA A 326 -1.08 0.54 -25.53
CA ALA A 326 0.27 0.04 -25.43
C ALA A 326 0.28 -1.23 -24.58
N LEU A 327 0.84 -2.32 -25.11
CA LEU A 327 1.00 -3.60 -24.43
C LEU A 327 2.50 -3.89 -24.27
N MET A 328 2.92 -4.15 -23.04
CA MET A 328 4.31 -4.48 -22.73
C MET A 328 4.44 -5.44 -21.57
N ARG A 329 5.62 -6.06 -21.46
CA ARG A 329 5.98 -6.98 -20.38
C ARG A 329 6.87 -6.30 -19.35
N CYS A 330 6.77 -6.74 -18.11
CA CYS A 330 7.73 -6.50 -17.04
C CYS A 330 8.24 -7.84 -16.47
N SER A 331 9.30 -7.78 -15.67
CA SER A 331 9.78 -8.91 -14.89
C SER A 331 8.89 -9.13 -13.66
N LYS A 332 8.79 -10.38 -13.22
CA LYS A 332 7.96 -10.79 -12.08
C LYS A 332 8.38 -10.09 -10.79
N GLY A 333 7.42 -9.47 -10.10
CA GLY A 333 7.63 -8.72 -8.86
C GLY A 333 7.99 -7.23 -9.04
N PRO A 334 7.87 -6.41 -7.97
CA PRO A 334 8.01 -4.95 -8.07
C PRO A 334 9.47 -4.48 -7.99
N ASP A 335 10.28 -5.09 -7.14
CA ASP A 335 11.62 -4.60 -6.75
C ASP A 335 12.76 -5.36 -7.42
N VAL A 336 12.54 -5.79 -8.67
CA VAL A 336 13.55 -6.46 -9.50
C VAL A 336 13.93 -5.58 -10.69
N PRO A 337 15.10 -5.78 -11.33
CA PRO A 337 15.41 -5.11 -12.58
C PRO A 337 14.29 -5.33 -13.61
N ARG A 338 13.78 -4.24 -14.17
CA ARG A 338 12.60 -4.24 -15.06
C ARG A 338 11.32 -4.83 -14.42
N GLY A 339 11.23 -4.83 -13.09
CA GLY A 339 10.05 -5.21 -12.34
C GLY A 339 8.88 -4.24 -12.54
N SER A 340 7.71 -4.62 -12.06
CA SER A 340 6.46 -3.89 -12.32
C SER A 340 6.51 -2.42 -11.90
N LEU A 341 7.19 -2.07 -10.80
CA LEU A 341 7.33 -0.68 -10.34
C LEU A 341 8.13 0.17 -11.32
N SER A 342 9.36 -0.26 -11.64
CA SER A 342 10.27 0.49 -12.53
C SER A 342 9.69 0.66 -13.93
N VAL A 343 9.19 -0.43 -14.52
CA VAL A 343 8.63 -0.40 -15.87
C VAL A 343 7.38 0.46 -15.93
N SER A 344 6.50 0.39 -14.92
CA SER A 344 5.31 1.24 -14.88
C SER A 344 5.68 2.72 -14.79
N LYS A 345 6.67 3.10 -13.97
CA LYS A 345 7.13 4.51 -13.88
C LYS A 345 7.63 5.03 -15.22
N ASP A 346 8.52 4.27 -15.87
CA ASP A 346 9.10 4.68 -17.15
C ASP A 346 8.05 4.71 -18.27
N ALA A 347 7.14 3.72 -18.28
CA ALA A 347 6.08 3.62 -19.27
C ALA A 347 5.01 4.71 -19.10
N ILE A 348 4.54 4.96 -17.88
CA ILE A 348 3.56 6.02 -17.61
C ILE A 348 4.15 7.39 -17.99
N SER A 349 5.41 7.64 -17.60
CA SER A 349 6.12 8.88 -17.92
C SER A 349 6.21 9.13 -19.43
N LEU A 350 6.57 8.09 -20.20
CA LEU A 350 6.83 8.22 -21.64
C LEU A 350 5.57 8.14 -22.49
N LEU A 351 4.70 7.17 -22.21
CA LEU A 351 3.51 6.85 -23.01
C LEU A 351 2.30 7.71 -22.62
N ARG A 352 2.31 8.29 -21.41
CA ARG A 352 1.26 9.15 -20.85
C ARG A 352 -0.15 8.53 -20.97
N PRO A 353 -0.36 7.29 -20.50
CA PRO A 353 -1.68 6.66 -20.53
C PRO A 353 -2.68 7.42 -19.65
N LYS A 354 -3.97 7.26 -19.95
CA LYS A 354 -5.07 7.65 -19.04
C LYS A 354 -5.18 6.66 -17.88
N ALA A 355 -5.00 5.37 -18.18
CA ALA A 355 -5.04 4.30 -17.19
C ALA A 355 -4.05 3.17 -17.47
N THR A 356 -3.59 2.51 -16.41
CA THR A 356 -2.68 1.35 -16.49
C THR A 356 -3.35 0.11 -15.89
N PHE A 357 -3.39 -0.99 -16.65
CA PHE A 357 -3.97 -2.26 -16.23
C PHE A 357 -2.85 -3.29 -16.06
N SER A 358 -2.74 -3.85 -14.85
CA SER A 358 -1.99 -5.10 -14.64
C SER A 358 -2.89 -6.27 -15.01
N VAL A 359 -2.56 -6.97 -16.08
CA VAL A 359 -3.37 -8.06 -16.62
C VAL A 359 -2.58 -9.35 -16.59
N GLY A 360 -3.19 -10.41 -16.08
CA GLY A 360 -2.50 -11.70 -16.03
C GLY A 360 -3.24 -12.76 -15.25
N ALA A 361 -2.49 -13.71 -14.69
CA ALA A 361 -3.03 -14.76 -13.85
C ALA A 361 -2.56 -14.64 -12.40
N CYS A 362 -3.30 -15.26 -11.48
CA CYS A 362 -3.05 -15.23 -10.06
C CYS A 362 -3.52 -16.52 -9.39
N SER A 363 -3.10 -16.72 -8.14
CA SER A 363 -3.55 -17.85 -7.33
C SER A 363 -4.76 -17.48 -6.49
N GLY A 364 -5.76 -18.35 -6.46
CA GLY A 364 -6.87 -18.28 -5.52
C GLY A 364 -6.40 -18.57 -4.09
N LEU A 365 -7.01 -17.91 -3.12
CA LEU A 365 -6.74 -18.12 -1.69
C LEU A 365 -7.85 -18.89 -0.97
N ASN A 366 -9.03 -18.98 -1.55
CA ASN A 366 -10.18 -19.66 -0.95
C ASN A 366 -11.07 -20.28 -2.03
N SER A 367 -11.01 -21.60 -2.17
CA SER A 367 -11.78 -22.37 -3.15
C SER A 367 -13.29 -22.34 -2.95
N ARG A 368 -13.78 -21.88 -1.79
CA ARG A 368 -15.20 -21.62 -1.56
C ARG A 368 -15.66 -20.27 -2.10
N LYS A 369 -14.73 -19.33 -2.35
CA LYS A 369 -15.02 -17.98 -2.83
C LYS A 369 -14.74 -17.83 -4.32
N VAL A 370 -13.68 -18.44 -4.82
CA VAL A 370 -13.26 -18.36 -6.23
C VAL A 370 -12.99 -19.75 -6.79
N LYS A 371 -13.16 -19.91 -8.11
CA LYS A 371 -12.91 -21.15 -8.86
C LYS A 371 -11.83 -20.94 -9.92
N LEU A 372 -11.24 -22.02 -10.41
CA LEU A 372 -10.34 -21.97 -11.56
C LEU A 372 -11.05 -21.35 -12.77
N GLY A 373 -10.38 -20.43 -13.46
CA GLY A 373 -10.93 -19.66 -14.58
C GLY A 373 -11.73 -18.41 -14.19
N ASP A 374 -12.16 -18.26 -12.93
CA ASP A 374 -12.77 -17.01 -12.46
C ASP A 374 -11.82 -15.83 -12.68
N VAL A 375 -12.38 -14.64 -12.90
CA VAL A 375 -11.62 -13.40 -13.01
C VAL A 375 -11.84 -12.57 -11.76
N VAL A 376 -10.76 -12.10 -11.15
CA VAL A 376 -10.80 -11.17 -10.02
C VAL A 376 -10.39 -9.78 -10.51
N VAL A 377 -11.29 -8.83 -10.36
CA VAL A 377 -11.03 -7.41 -10.58
C VAL A 377 -10.82 -6.76 -9.21
N CYS A 378 -9.66 -6.15 -9.02
CA CYS A 378 -9.25 -5.67 -7.71
C CYS A 378 -10.05 -4.43 -7.27
N ALA A 379 -10.93 -4.59 -6.29
CA ALA A 379 -11.64 -3.51 -5.60
C ALA A 379 -10.92 -3.07 -4.31
N LYS A 380 -9.98 -3.86 -3.81
CA LYS A 380 -9.06 -3.49 -2.73
C LYS A 380 -7.74 -4.23 -2.91
N LEU A 381 -6.66 -3.49 -3.09
CA LEU A 381 -5.31 -4.03 -3.19
C LEU A 381 -4.64 -3.99 -1.82
N ILE A 382 -4.19 -5.14 -1.34
CA ILE A 382 -3.42 -5.27 -0.11
C ILE A 382 -1.95 -5.45 -0.48
N THR A 383 -1.08 -4.61 0.04
CA THR A 383 0.37 -4.76 -0.04
C THR A 383 0.94 -4.97 1.36
N ALA A 384 2.24 -5.21 1.48
CA ALA A 384 2.89 -5.30 2.80
C ALA A 384 2.75 -4.02 3.64
N ALA A 385 2.60 -2.85 3.00
CA ALA A 385 2.57 -1.55 3.67
C ALA A 385 1.16 -0.93 3.76
N HIS A 386 0.29 -1.15 2.77
CA HIS A 386 -0.98 -0.43 2.64
C HIS A 386 -2.12 -1.33 2.16
N GLN A 387 -3.34 -0.98 2.55
CA GLN A 387 -4.56 -1.47 1.90
C GLN A 387 -5.20 -0.31 1.14
N THR A 388 -5.23 -0.40 -0.18
CA THR A 388 -5.63 0.73 -1.03
C THR A 388 -6.79 0.33 -1.92
N PRO A 389 -7.91 1.07 -1.93
CA PRO A 389 -8.92 0.93 -2.98
C PRO A 389 -8.36 1.38 -4.33
N PRO A 390 -8.98 0.98 -5.45
CA PRO A 390 -8.70 1.55 -6.76
C PRO A 390 -8.96 3.07 -6.76
N SER A 391 -8.44 3.71 -7.81
CA SER A 391 -8.71 5.13 -8.11
C SER A 391 -10.19 5.38 -8.37
N SER A 392 -10.65 6.64 -8.27
CA SER A 392 -12.09 6.96 -8.24
C SER A 392 -12.84 6.54 -9.50
N ASP A 393 -12.25 6.74 -10.68
CA ASP A 393 -12.92 6.43 -11.94
C ASP A 393 -12.94 4.92 -12.19
N ILE A 394 -11.83 4.24 -11.89
CA ILE A 394 -11.77 2.77 -11.88
C ILE A 394 -12.75 2.18 -10.85
N GLY A 395 -12.87 2.75 -9.66
CA GLY A 395 -13.78 2.28 -8.61
C GLY A 395 -15.25 2.33 -9.03
N ASN A 396 -15.64 3.32 -9.83
CA ASN A 396 -16.98 3.40 -10.43
C ASN A 396 -17.15 2.37 -11.55
N LEU A 397 -16.14 2.19 -12.39
CA LEU A 397 -16.15 1.25 -13.51
C LEU A 397 -16.26 -0.22 -13.05
N ILE A 398 -15.56 -0.58 -11.97
CA ILE A 398 -15.44 -1.96 -11.47
C ILE A 398 -16.80 -2.64 -11.27
N ARG A 399 -17.85 -1.90 -10.88
CA ARG A 399 -19.18 -2.47 -10.61
C ARG A 399 -19.88 -3.01 -11.86
N HIS A 400 -19.44 -2.58 -13.04
CA HIS A 400 -20.08 -2.85 -14.33
C HIS A 400 -19.21 -3.68 -15.28
N VAL A 401 -18.01 -4.10 -14.86
CA VAL A 401 -17.05 -4.81 -15.73
C VAL A 401 -17.55 -6.17 -16.22
N ALA A 402 -18.45 -6.79 -15.45
CA ALA A 402 -19.10 -8.05 -15.80
C ALA A 402 -20.30 -7.87 -16.74
N ASP A 403 -20.81 -6.64 -16.89
CA ASP A 403 -22.00 -6.37 -17.69
C ASP A 403 -21.72 -6.67 -19.16
N GLY A 404 -22.54 -7.56 -19.75
CA GLY A 404 -22.39 -7.98 -21.14
C GLY A 404 -21.18 -8.87 -21.44
N TRP A 405 -20.29 -9.11 -20.47
CA TRP A 405 -19.12 -9.95 -20.67
C TRP A 405 -19.52 -11.41 -20.92
N LYS A 406 -18.87 -12.03 -21.91
CA LYS A 406 -19.03 -13.44 -22.25
C LYS A 406 -17.70 -14.14 -22.18
N ALA A 407 -17.64 -15.21 -21.38
CA ALA A 407 -16.46 -16.04 -21.25
C ALA A 407 -16.03 -16.60 -22.62
N PRO A 408 -14.76 -16.42 -23.06
CA PRO A 408 -14.24 -16.96 -24.33
C PRO A 408 -14.00 -18.47 -24.28
N LEU A 409 -15.02 -19.25 -23.89
CA LEU A 409 -15.03 -20.71 -23.80
C LEU A 409 -16.03 -21.29 -24.81
N GLN A 410 -15.78 -22.49 -25.33
CA GLN A 410 -16.70 -23.16 -26.29
C GLN A 410 -18.02 -23.57 -25.63
N ASN A 411 -17.98 -23.97 -24.35
CA ASN A 411 -19.15 -24.37 -23.55
C ASN A 411 -19.27 -23.50 -22.29
N ALA A 412 -19.30 -22.18 -22.44
CA ALA A 412 -19.25 -21.24 -21.31
C ALA A 412 -20.31 -21.51 -20.23
N ASP A 413 -21.52 -21.89 -20.62
CA ASP A 413 -22.65 -22.12 -19.71
C ASP A 413 -22.44 -23.31 -18.76
N GLU A 414 -21.58 -24.28 -19.12
CA GLU A 414 -21.28 -25.45 -18.29
C GLU A 414 -20.36 -25.13 -17.11
N TYR A 415 -19.47 -24.15 -17.26
CA TYR A 415 -18.43 -23.84 -16.27
C TYR A 415 -18.83 -22.73 -15.30
N ASN A 416 -19.85 -21.93 -15.65
CA ASN A 416 -20.39 -20.84 -14.82
C ASN A 416 -19.30 -19.95 -14.19
N ILE A 417 -18.35 -19.54 -15.04
CA ILE A 417 -17.22 -18.71 -14.65
C ILE A 417 -17.70 -17.30 -14.28
N LYS A 418 -17.15 -16.74 -13.20
CA LYS A 418 -17.57 -15.45 -12.67
C LYS A 418 -16.48 -14.39 -12.75
N VAL A 419 -16.91 -13.13 -12.80
CA VAL A 419 -16.07 -11.96 -12.58
C VAL A 419 -16.35 -11.40 -11.20
N HIS A 420 -15.39 -11.51 -10.29
CA HIS A 420 -15.44 -10.98 -8.93
C HIS A 420 -15.06 -9.50 -8.96
N CYS A 421 -16.07 -8.63 -8.92
CA CYS A 421 -15.92 -7.18 -9.00
C CYS A 421 -15.61 -6.53 -7.64
N ASP A 422 -15.68 -7.29 -6.54
CA ASP A 422 -15.38 -6.87 -5.17
C ASP A 422 -14.06 -7.49 -4.67
N GLY A 423 -13.18 -7.85 -5.60
CA GLY A 423 -11.97 -8.62 -5.34
C GLY A 423 -11.00 -7.93 -4.38
N VAL A 424 -10.77 -8.54 -3.22
CA VAL A 424 -9.66 -8.19 -2.34
C VAL A 424 -8.43 -9.00 -2.78
N VAL A 425 -7.46 -8.32 -3.38
CA VAL A 425 -6.27 -8.94 -3.97
C VAL A 425 -5.05 -8.62 -3.13
N LEU A 426 -4.28 -9.65 -2.79
CA LEU A 426 -3.02 -9.51 -2.07
C LEU A 426 -1.85 -9.46 -3.06
N SER A 427 -1.07 -8.39 -3.01
CA SER A 427 0.16 -8.20 -3.78
C SER A 427 1.37 -8.34 -2.86
N ILE A 428 2.02 -9.51 -2.91
CA ILE A 428 3.18 -9.83 -2.07
C ILE A 428 4.21 -10.58 -2.88
N SER A 429 5.49 -10.41 -2.57
CA SER A 429 6.56 -11.17 -3.22
C SER A 429 6.55 -12.64 -2.79
N GLU A 430 7.14 -13.52 -3.61
CA GLU A 430 7.30 -14.95 -3.30
C GLU A 430 8.00 -15.18 -1.95
N ALA A 431 8.98 -14.33 -1.61
CA ALA A 431 9.69 -14.38 -0.33
C ALA A 431 8.77 -14.15 0.89
N ASN A 432 7.60 -13.55 0.68
CA ASN A 432 6.60 -13.26 1.70
C ASN A 432 5.35 -14.15 1.58
N LYS A 433 5.38 -15.22 0.79
CA LYS A 433 4.24 -16.12 0.58
C LYS A 433 3.67 -16.71 1.88
N ASP A 434 4.51 -16.93 2.89
CA ASP A 434 4.08 -17.39 4.22
C ASP A 434 3.19 -16.37 4.96
N MET A 435 3.14 -15.11 4.51
CA MET A 435 2.30 -14.07 5.08
C MET A 435 0.86 -14.10 4.56
N ILE A 436 0.54 -14.90 3.54
CA ILE A 436 -0.81 -15.00 2.95
C ILE A 436 -1.87 -15.20 4.04
N GLY A 437 -1.61 -16.09 5.01
CA GLY A 437 -2.55 -16.40 6.09
C GLY A 437 -2.87 -15.23 7.03
N GLN A 438 -2.12 -14.12 6.97
CA GLN A 438 -2.38 -12.91 7.74
C GLN A 438 -3.49 -12.03 7.13
N TYR A 439 -3.92 -12.34 5.90
CA TYR A 439 -4.88 -11.56 5.13
C TYR A 439 -6.13 -12.39 4.78
N PRO A 440 -6.95 -12.81 5.77
CA PRO A 440 -8.09 -13.70 5.55
C PRO A 440 -9.22 -13.09 4.69
N LYS A 441 -9.20 -11.76 4.50
CA LYS A 441 -10.12 -11.04 3.61
C LYS A 441 -9.73 -11.20 2.13
N ALA A 442 -8.46 -11.46 1.80
CA ALA A 442 -8.00 -11.61 0.43
C ALA A 442 -8.53 -12.90 -0.21
N ILE A 443 -8.95 -12.82 -1.47
CA ILE A 443 -9.48 -13.96 -2.24
C ILE A 443 -8.50 -14.46 -3.30
N ALA A 444 -7.53 -13.62 -3.68
CA ALA A 444 -6.50 -13.92 -4.66
C ALA A 444 -5.16 -13.30 -4.24
N VAL A 445 -4.06 -13.88 -4.73
CA VAL A 445 -2.69 -13.40 -4.51
C VAL A 445 -1.90 -13.32 -5.82
N GLU A 446 -1.19 -12.22 -6.00
CA GLU A 446 -0.32 -11.93 -7.15
C GLU A 446 0.92 -11.12 -6.69
N MET A 447 1.80 -10.73 -7.62
CA MET A 447 3.12 -10.17 -7.28
C MET A 447 3.40 -8.79 -7.88
N GLU A 448 2.57 -8.27 -8.78
CA GLU A 448 2.90 -7.07 -9.58
C GLU A 448 2.10 -5.84 -9.20
N GLY A 449 0.87 -6.03 -8.75
CA GLY A 449 -0.13 -4.99 -8.50
C GLY A 449 0.39 -3.89 -7.60
N GLY A 450 1.17 -4.22 -6.56
CA GLY A 450 1.78 -3.24 -5.66
C GLY A 450 2.74 -2.28 -6.37
N GLY A 451 3.51 -2.77 -7.35
CA GLY A 451 4.41 -1.94 -8.15
C GLY A 451 3.66 -1.05 -9.15
N VAL A 452 2.62 -1.58 -9.78
CA VAL A 452 1.74 -0.80 -10.69
C VAL A 452 1.02 0.30 -9.92
N PHE A 453 0.43 -0.03 -8.77
CA PHE A 453 -0.22 0.92 -7.87
C PHE A 453 0.75 2.02 -7.44
N ALA A 454 1.93 1.66 -6.94
CA ALA A 454 2.90 2.65 -6.46
C ALA A 454 3.34 3.61 -7.58
N ALA A 455 3.58 3.10 -8.80
CA ALA A 455 3.88 3.94 -9.95
C ALA A 455 2.69 4.84 -10.32
N ALA A 456 1.49 4.28 -10.44
CA ALA A 456 0.29 5.04 -10.80
C ALA A 456 -0.04 6.13 -9.77
N HIS A 457 0.15 5.85 -8.48
CA HIS A 457 -0.02 6.81 -7.40
C HIS A 457 0.93 7.99 -7.53
N ASP A 458 2.24 7.75 -7.74
CA ASP A 458 3.25 8.80 -7.94
C ASP A 458 2.91 9.71 -9.14
N PHE A 459 2.31 9.12 -10.17
CA PHE A 459 1.98 9.77 -11.43
C PHE A 459 0.51 10.23 -11.51
N LYS A 460 -0.30 10.06 -10.46
CA LYS A 460 -1.75 10.37 -10.46
C LYS A 460 -2.48 9.81 -11.70
N THR A 461 -2.15 8.59 -12.09
CA THR A 461 -2.74 7.89 -13.23
C THR A 461 -3.73 6.86 -12.73
N GLU A 462 -4.84 6.65 -13.44
CA GLU A 462 -5.81 5.60 -13.09
C GLU A 462 -5.15 4.21 -13.22
N TRP A 463 -5.57 3.27 -12.38
CA TRP A 463 -4.97 1.93 -12.36
C TRP A 463 -5.95 0.83 -12.00
N ALA A 464 -5.76 -0.34 -12.60
CA ALA A 464 -6.52 -1.55 -12.28
C ALA A 464 -5.62 -2.79 -12.24
N VAL A 465 -6.02 -3.77 -11.43
CA VAL A 465 -5.43 -5.11 -11.40
C VAL A 465 -6.54 -6.10 -11.75
N VAL A 466 -6.36 -6.82 -12.87
CA VAL A 466 -7.34 -7.79 -13.40
C VAL A 466 -6.62 -9.11 -13.60
N LYS A 467 -7.01 -10.13 -12.84
CA LYS A 467 -6.29 -11.41 -12.81
C LYS A 467 -7.24 -12.60 -12.92
N GLY A 468 -6.88 -13.60 -13.72
CA GLY A 468 -7.60 -14.88 -13.76
C GLY A 468 -7.06 -15.85 -12.71
N ILE A 469 -7.92 -16.68 -12.12
CA ILE A 469 -7.51 -17.73 -11.19
C ILE A 469 -6.96 -18.93 -11.97
N LYS A 470 -5.64 -19.17 -11.88
CA LYS A 470 -4.98 -20.31 -12.56
C LYS A 470 -4.79 -21.54 -11.67
N ASP A 471 -4.61 -21.31 -10.38
CA ASP A 471 -4.32 -22.32 -9.35
C ASP A 471 -4.77 -21.79 -7.98
N PHE A 472 -4.52 -22.56 -6.93
CA PHE A 472 -4.60 -22.10 -5.55
C PHE A 472 -3.20 -22.04 -4.95
N ALA A 473 -2.94 -21.12 -4.00
CA ALA A 473 -1.59 -20.77 -3.56
C ALA A 473 -0.72 -21.93 -3.02
N ASN A 474 -1.32 -23.08 -2.71
CA ASN A 474 -0.66 -24.29 -2.22
C ASN A 474 -0.73 -25.47 -3.22
N GLU A 475 -1.19 -25.22 -4.43
CA GLU A 475 -1.42 -26.23 -5.48
C GLU A 475 -0.57 -25.92 -6.71
N THR A 476 -0.28 -26.95 -7.50
CA THR A 476 0.45 -26.79 -8.75
C THR A 476 -0.54 -26.47 -9.87
N SER A 477 -0.32 -25.37 -10.59
CA SER A 477 -1.07 -25.04 -11.80
C SER A 477 -0.80 -26.01 -12.94
N SER A 478 -1.81 -26.34 -13.73
CA SER A 478 -1.58 -26.84 -15.09
C SER A 478 -1.30 -25.68 -16.05
N GLU A 479 -0.51 -25.91 -17.10
CA GLU A 479 -0.28 -24.93 -18.16
C GLU A 479 -1.60 -24.54 -18.88
N GLU A 480 -2.54 -25.48 -18.97
CA GLU A 480 -3.85 -25.27 -19.58
C GLU A 480 -4.69 -24.28 -18.77
N TRP A 481 -4.77 -24.45 -17.45
CA TRP A 481 -5.49 -23.52 -16.57
C TRP A 481 -4.83 -22.15 -16.53
N GLU A 482 -3.50 -22.08 -16.60
CA GLU A 482 -2.77 -20.81 -16.70
C GLU A 482 -3.13 -20.06 -17.99
N GLN A 483 -3.12 -20.75 -19.13
CA GLN A 483 -3.51 -20.15 -20.41
C GLN A 483 -4.99 -19.71 -20.41
N ILE A 484 -5.89 -20.48 -19.80
CA ILE A 484 -7.31 -20.13 -19.65
C ILE A 484 -7.44 -18.88 -18.78
N ALA A 485 -6.86 -18.87 -17.58
CA ALA A 485 -6.91 -17.75 -16.65
C ALA A 485 -6.42 -16.45 -17.31
N CYS A 486 -5.31 -16.50 -18.05
CA CYS A 486 -4.79 -15.35 -18.80
C CYS A 486 -5.79 -14.83 -19.85
N VAL A 487 -6.45 -15.72 -20.59
CA VAL A 487 -7.43 -15.34 -21.63
C VAL A 487 -8.71 -14.81 -21.01
N MET A 488 -9.16 -15.37 -19.88
CA MET A 488 -10.32 -14.86 -19.14
C MET A 488 -10.06 -13.42 -18.67
N ALA A 489 -8.92 -13.16 -18.02
CA ALA A 489 -8.54 -11.82 -17.58
C ALA A 489 -8.44 -10.82 -18.75
N ALA A 490 -7.73 -11.20 -19.82
CA ALA A 490 -7.61 -10.37 -21.02
C ALA A 490 -8.96 -10.07 -21.68
N SER A 491 -9.91 -11.02 -21.64
CA SER A 491 -11.25 -10.85 -22.21
C SER A 491 -12.12 -9.88 -21.40
N VAL A 492 -11.98 -9.85 -20.07
CA VAL A 492 -12.65 -8.86 -19.22
C VAL A 492 -12.10 -7.47 -19.52
N VAL A 493 -10.77 -7.33 -19.64
CA VAL A 493 -10.16 -6.06 -20.05
C VAL A 493 -10.62 -5.64 -21.44
N ALA A 494 -10.67 -6.56 -22.41
CA ALA A 494 -11.19 -6.24 -23.74
C ALA A 494 -12.67 -5.82 -23.73
N ASN A 495 -13.49 -6.40 -22.84
CA ASN A 495 -14.89 -6.00 -22.65
C ASN A 495 -14.96 -4.56 -22.11
N ILE A 496 -14.15 -4.24 -21.09
CA ILE A 496 -14.03 -2.88 -20.54
C ILE A 496 -13.62 -1.88 -21.62
N LEU A 497 -12.63 -2.23 -22.44
CA LEU A 497 -12.07 -1.36 -23.47
C LEU A 497 -12.88 -1.35 -24.78
N SER A 498 -13.98 -2.11 -24.84
CA SER A 498 -14.88 -2.14 -25.99
C SER A 498 -15.82 -0.93 -26.07
N ASP A 499 -15.99 -0.20 -24.97
CA ASP A 499 -16.75 1.04 -24.90
C ASP A 499 -15.82 2.25 -24.67
N PRO A 500 -15.38 2.93 -25.75
CA PRO A 500 -14.44 4.04 -25.65
C PRO A 500 -15.01 5.27 -24.94
N VAL A 501 -16.33 5.38 -24.77
CA VAL A 501 -16.99 6.53 -24.12
C VAL A 501 -16.55 6.66 -22.67
N ILE A 502 -16.29 5.53 -22.01
CA ILE A 502 -15.85 5.46 -20.61
C ILE A 502 -14.58 6.30 -20.38
N PHE A 503 -13.64 6.27 -21.33
CA PHE A 503 -12.31 6.88 -21.21
C PHE A 503 -12.21 8.24 -21.88
N GLN A 504 -13.31 8.78 -22.41
CA GLN A 504 -13.28 10.01 -23.19
C GLN A 504 -12.85 11.22 -22.35
N ASP A 505 -13.37 11.31 -21.12
CA ASP A 505 -13.13 12.43 -20.21
C ASP A 505 -11.96 12.20 -19.24
N TRP A 506 -11.32 11.03 -19.31
CA TRP A 506 -10.21 10.69 -18.42
C TRP A 506 -8.94 11.44 -18.84
N PRO A 507 -8.27 12.13 -17.91
CA PRO A 507 -7.07 12.88 -18.24
C PRO A 507 -5.92 11.92 -18.57
N HIS A 508 -5.12 12.26 -19.57
CA HIS A 508 -3.80 11.63 -19.74
C HIS A 508 -2.89 12.07 -18.60
N PHE A 509 -1.92 11.21 -18.25
CA PHE A 509 -0.83 11.66 -17.40
C PHE A 509 -0.11 12.86 -18.04
N HIS A 510 -0.16 13.98 -17.34
CA HIS A 510 0.63 15.16 -17.62
C HIS A 510 1.80 15.15 -16.65
N ALA A 511 3.01 14.89 -17.16
CA ALA A 511 4.27 14.91 -16.42
C ALA A 511 4.60 16.31 -15.92
N GLY A 512 3.80 16.87 -15.03
CA GLY A 512 3.90 18.27 -14.66
C GLY A 512 4.17 19.13 -15.89
N THR A 513 3.34 18.97 -16.92
CA THR A 513 3.18 20.11 -17.81
C THR A 513 2.35 21.13 -16.99
N ASN A 514 2.81 22.23 -16.41
CA ASN A 514 3.80 23.24 -16.76
C ASN A 514 4.71 22.95 -17.98
N GLU A 515 4.20 22.44 -19.09
CA GLU A 515 3.81 23.33 -20.15
C GLU A 515 3.08 24.57 -19.59
N LEU A 516 3.87 25.58 -19.23
CA LEU A 516 3.67 26.82 -19.99
C LEU A 516 3.63 26.36 -21.44
N PRO A 517 2.66 26.79 -22.26
CA PRO A 517 2.59 26.39 -23.65
C PRO A 517 4.00 26.32 -24.23
N SER A 518 4.22 25.49 -25.24
CA SER A 518 5.40 25.57 -26.10
C SER A 518 5.55 26.94 -26.81
N GLU A 519 5.05 28.01 -26.20
CA GLU A 519 5.53 29.38 -26.29
C GLU A 519 6.34 29.73 -25.02
N GLU A 520 7.64 29.90 -25.22
CA GLU A 520 8.50 30.87 -24.56
C GLU A 520 7.72 31.99 -23.82
N GLY A 521 7.43 31.77 -22.53
CA GLY A 521 6.85 32.82 -21.70
C GLY A 521 7.91 33.87 -21.35
N GLU A 522 7.68 35.13 -21.71
CA GLU A 522 8.55 36.23 -21.31
C GLU A 522 8.56 36.40 -19.77
N VAL A 523 9.73 36.28 -19.13
CA VAL A 523 9.91 36.55 -17.68
C VAL A 523 10.18 38.03 -17.44
N ASP A 524 9.83 38.54 -16.25
CA ASP A 524 10.23 39.89 -15.87
C ASP A 524 11.76 39.98 -15.67
N ILE A 525 12.33 41.18 -15.71
CA ILE A 525 13.77 41.43 -15.48
C ILE A 525 14.23 41.09 -14.07
N ASN A 526 13.26 40.87 -13.17
CA ASN A 526 13.46 40.32 -11.83
C ASN A 526 12.54 39.12 -11.65
N PHE A 527 13.09 37.92 -11.48
CA PHE A 527 12.30 36.69 -11.37
C PHE A 527 12.95 35.69 -10.41
N THR A 528 12.17 34.74 -9.91
CA THR A 528 12.65 33.71 -8.98
C THR A 528 12.78 32.39 -9.72
N VAL A 529 13.98 31.82 -9.66
CA VAL A 529 14.24 30.45 -10.09
C VAL A 529 13.94 29.53 -8.91
N THR A 530 13.21 28.44 -9.12
CA THR A 530 12.84 27.45 -8.10
C THR A 530 13.16 26.05 -8.59
N TRP A 531 13.46 25.12 -7.70
CA TRP A 531 13.74 23.72 -8.02
C TRP A 531 13.31 22.80 -6.87
N ALA A 532 13.37 21.49 -7.07
CA ALA A 532 13.07 20.52 -6.00
C ALA A 532 14.28 20.36 -5.06
N LYS A 533 14.02 20.49 -3.75
CA LYS A 533 15.04 20.39 -2.70
C LYS A 533 15.44 18.93 -2.46
N SER A 534 16.73 18.70 -2.24
CA SER A 534 17.29 17.41 -1.82
C SER A 534 18.01 17.57 -0.47
N GLU A 535 17.95 16.54 0.39
CA GLU A 535 18.63 16.56 1.69
C GLU A 535 20.14 16.54 1.52
N ASN A 536 20.86 17.35 2.33
CA ASN A 536 22.33 17.43 2.36
C ASN A 536 23.00 17.88 1.03
N VAL A 537 22.26 18.53 0.14
CA VAL A 537 22.77 19.08 -1.12
C VAL A 537 22.75 20.61 -1.08
N LYS A 538 23.83 21.24 -1.52
CA LYS A 538 23.88 22.68 -1.83
C LYS A 538 23.77 22.87 -3.33
N TYR A 539 23.39 24.06 -3.77
CA TYR A 539 23.22 24.36 -5.19
C TYR A 539 24.11 25.52 -5.63
N ARG A 540 24.45 25.49 -6.92
CA ARG A 540 25.11 26.59 -7.62
C ARG A 540 24.28 26.93 -8.86
N LEU A 541 24.02 28.22 -9.06
CA LEU A 541 23.24 28.72 -10.18
C LEU A 541 24.10 29.66 -11.01
N GLU A 542 24.14 29.47 -12.32
CA GLU A 542 24.77 30.36 -13.29
C GLU A 542 23.73 30.92 -14.24
N TRP A 543 23.91 32.16 -14.70
CA TRP A 543 23.12 32.71 -15.80
C TRP A 543 23.91 33.69 -16.66
N ARG A 544 23.61 33.71 -17.96
CA ARG A 544 24.27 34.58 -18.95
C ARG A 544 23.35 34.93 -20.12
N LYS A 545 23.56 36.10 -20.70
CA LYS A 545 22.79 36.59 -21.86
C LYS A 545 23.18 35.87 -23.16
N GLN A 546 22.20 35.54 -23.99
CA GLN A 546 22.37 34.97 -25.32
C GLN A 546 22.07 36.03 -26.41
N PRO A 547 22.72 35.96 -27.59
CA PRO A 547 23.84 35.08 -27.92
C PRO A 547 25.13 35.47 -27.19
N MET A 548 26.02 34.51 -26.97
CA MET A 548 27.33 34.79 -26.39
C MET A 548 28.19 35.64 -27.31
N THR A 549 28.52 36.84 -26.86
CA THR A 549 29.52 37.71 -27.47
C THR A 549 30.76 37.74 -26.59
N GLY A 550 31.91 38.18 -27.10
CA GLY A 550 33.15 38.25 -26.32
C GLY A 550 33.08 39.14 -25.07
N CYS A 551 32.01 39.93 -24.89
CA CYS A 551 31.75 40.79 -23.73
C CYS A 551 30.57 40.32 -22.85
N THR A 552 30.00 39.13 -23.07
CA THR A 552 28.87 38.63 -22.26
C THR A 552 29.32 38.30 -20.83
N LYS A 553 28.74 38.98 -19.83
CA LYS A 553 29.01 38.75 -18.41
C LYS A 553 28.34 37.45 -17.91
N LEU A 554 29.13 36.52 -17.38
CA LEU A 554 28.63 35.36 -16.63
C LEU A 554 28.31 35.79 -15.19
N CYS A 555 27.10 35.55 -14.75
CA CYS A 555 26.67 35.75 -13.37
C CYS A 555 26.52 34.39 -12.68
N GLN A 556 26.94 34.26 -11.43
CA GLN A 556 26.82 33.02 -10.68
C GLN A 556 26.58 33.26 -9.19
N GLN A 557 25.90 32.31 -8.55
CA GLN A 557 25.68 32.25 -7.11
C GLN A 557 25.93 30.83 -6.61
N GLU A 558 26.75 30.70 -5.57
CA GLU A 558 27.15 29.41 -5.01
C GLU A 558 26.58 29.18 -3.61
N ASN A 559 26.69 27.95 -3.11
CA ASN A 559 26.32 27.55 -1.75
C ASN A 559 24.85 27.83 -1.38
N ILE A 560 23.94 27.75 -2.36
CA ILE A 560 22.51 27.99 -2.15
C ILE A 560 21.93 26.77 -1.42
N VAL A 561 21.37 26.98 -0.23
CA VAL A 561 20.72 25.92 0.58
C VAL A 561 19.22 25.87 0.34
N GLU A 562 18.64 27.00 -0.08
CA GLU A 562 17.23 27.11 -0.43
C GLU A 562 16.98 26.52 -1.82
N ALA A 563 15.75 26.07 -2.06
CA ALA A 563 15.33 25.54 -3.36
C ALA A 563 14.82 26.65 -4.30
N GLN A 564 15.31 27.87 -4.08
CA GLN A 564 14.93 29.06 -4.84
C GLN A 564 16.05 30.11 -4.83
N LEU A 565 16.14 30.91 -5.89
CA LEU A 565 17.00 32.09 -5.96
C LEU A 565 16.33 33.18 -6.80
N LYS A 566 16.33 34.41 -6.28
CA LYS A 566 15.83 35.57 -7.02
C LYS A 566 16.96 36.23 -7.82
N ILE A 567 16.77 36.32 -9.13
CA ILE A 567 17.67 36.99 -10.06
C ILE A 567 17.13 38.40 -10.30
N PHE A 568 18.03 39.39 -10.33
CA PHE A 568 17.70 40.79 -10.51
C PHE A 568 18.51 41.44 -11.63
N GLY A 569 17.95 42.50 -12.22
CA GLY A 569 18.68 43.39 -13.11
C GLY A 569 19.02 42.82 -14.48
N LEU A 570 18.15 41.99 -15.04
CA LEU A 570 18.30 41.52 -16.42
C LEU A 570 17.87 42.59 -17.44
N ASP A 571 18.36 42.47 -18.67
CA ASP A 571 17.97 43.35 -19.77
C ASP A 571 16.59 42.97 -20.28
N TYR A 572 15.73 43.94 -20.60
CA TYR A 572 14.44 43.70 -21.28
C TYR A 572 14.65 43.17 -22.71
N GLY A 573 13.74 42.32 -23.18
CA GLY A 573 13.72 41.75 -24.53
C GLY A 573 14.93 40.88 -24.88
N ALA A 574 15.63 40.34 -23.88
CA ALA A 574 16.86 39.58 -24.05
C ALA A 574 16.71 38.12 -23.62
N GLU A 575 17.41 37.22 -24.29
CA GLU A 575 17.46 35.81 -23.92
C GLU A 575 18.59 35.53 -22.92
N TYR A 576 18.33 34.64 -21.98
CA TYR A 576 19.28 34.20 -20.98
C TYR A 576 19.29 32.67 -20.87
N GLU A 577 20.48 32.11 -20.76
CA GLU A 577 20.70 30.72 -20.38
C GLU A 577 20.98 30.65 -18.88
N VAL A 578 20.31 29.73 -18.18
CA VAL A 578 20.53 29.41 -16.76
C VAL A 578 20.97 27.98 -16.61
N LYS A 579 21.95 27.76 -15.73
CA LYS A 579 22.44 26.44 -15.36
C LYS A 579 22.34 26.25 -13.85
N LEU A 580 21.77 25.12 -13.43
CA LEU A 580 21.72 24.72 -12.01
C LEU A 580 22.55 23.47 -11.80
N PHE A 581 23.43 23.51 -10.81
CA PHE A 581 24.30 22.43 -10.40
C PHE A 581 23.96 22.03 -8.96
N ALA A 582 23.92 20.73 -8.68
CA ALA A 582 23.87 20.19 -7.33
C ALA A 582 25.29 19.89 -6.86
N VAL A 583 25.61 20.30 -5.63
CA VAL A 583 26.93 20.21 -5.02
C VAL A 583 26.80 19.47 -3.69
N ASN A 584 27.47 18.32 -3.59
CA ASN A 584 27.56 17.53 -2.37
C ASN A 584 29.02 17.25 -2.03
N ARG A 585 29.27 16.42 -1.00
CA ARG A 585 30.64 16.07 -0.57
C ARG A 585 31.45 15.29 -1.62
N HIS A 586 30.79 14.67 -2.60
CA HIS A 586 31.41 13.85 -3.64
C HIS A 586 31.69 14.65 -4.92
N GLY A 587 31.19 15.88 -5.04
CA GLY A 587 31.45 16.76 -6.18
C GLY A 587 30.21 17.49 -6.67
N GLU A 588 30.31 17.98 -7.90
CA GLU A 588 29.27 18.74 -8.60
C GLU A 588 28.60 17.89 -9.69
N SER A 589 27.27 18.03 -9.83
CA SER A 589 26.48 17.35 -10.87
C SER A 589 26.61 18.00 -12.24
N ASP A 590 26.18 17.28 -13.29
CA ASP A 590 25.91 17.91 -14.58
C ASP A 590 24.84 19.02 -14.43
N PRO A 591 24.96 20.13 -15.20
CA PRO A 591 24.04 21.25 -15.09
C PRO A 591 22.67 20.95 -15.70
N ASN A 592 21.61 21.28 -14.98
CA ASN A 592 20.30 21.47 -15.60
C ASN A 592 20.28 22.82 -16.32
N VAL A 593 20.16 22.80 -17.65
CA VAL A 593 20.19 24.00 -18.50
C VAL A 593 18.78 24.40 -18.95
N ARG A 594 18.45 25.69 -18.83
CA ARG A 594 17.24 26.30 -19.40
C ARG A 594 17.56 27.61 -20.10
N ILE A 595 16.75 27.96 -21.10
CA ILE A 595 16.79 29.25 -21.79
C ILE A 595 15.44 29.93 -21.57
N PHE A 596 15.45 31.24 -21.34
CA PHE A 596 14.24 32.06 -21.27
C PHE A 596 14.48 33.42 -21.92
N LYS A 597 13.38 34.13 -22.23
CA LYS A 597 13.40 35.49 -22.76
C LYS A 597 12.77 36.45 -21.75
N THR A 598 13.32 37.66 -21.60
CA THR A 598 12.73 38.70 -20.74
C THR A 598 11.69 39.53 -21.49
N LYS A 599 10.76 40.14 -20.76
CA LYS A 599 9.68 40.96 -21.34
C LYS A 599 10.18 42.10 -22.22
N SER A 600 9.43 42.44 -23.27
CA SER A 600 9.85 43.42 -24.28
C SER A 600 9.54 44.90 -23.94
N GLY A 601 9.08 45.24 -22.73
CA GLY A 601 8.52 46.58 -22.43
C GLY A 601 8.99 47.22 -21.12
N LYS A 602 9.39 48.50 -21.21
CA LYS A 602 9.49 49.41 -20.06
C LYS A 602 8.07 49.69 -19.57
N VAL A 603 7.66 49.15 -18.42
CA VAL A 603 6.41 49.60 -17.78
C VAL A 603 6.65 51.06 -17.36
N LEU A 604 5.95 51.98 -18.03
CA LEU A 604 5.82 53.37 -17.58
C LEU A 604 5.29 53.34 -16.16
N ARG A 605 6.02 53.98 -15.24
CA ARG A 605 5.55 54.25 -13.88
C ARG A 605 4.19 54.93 -13.99
N ASP A 606 3.19 54.36 -13.34
CA ASP A 606 2.32 55.07 -12.43
C ASP A 606 1.53 54.08 -11.56
N PHE A 607 1.31 54.49 -10.32
CA PHE A 607 0.67 53.79 -9.19
C PHE A 607 1.56 52.86 -8.35
N VAL A 608 1.90 53.42 -7.19
CA VAL A 608 2.36 52.74 -5.99
C VAL A 608 1.33 51.68 -5.60
N THR A 609 1.66 50.44 -5.92
CA THR A 609 1.22 49.28 -5.14
C THR A 609 2.47 48.44 -4.92
N THR A 610 2.90 48.34 -3.67
CA THR A 610 3.95 47.43 -3.21
C THR A 610 3.51 45.99 -3.43
N GLY A 611 3.71 45.50 -4.64
CA GLY A 611 3.48 44.12 -5.04
C GLY A 611 4.47 43.77 -6.14
N SER A 612 5.65 43.29 -5.76
CA SER A 612 6.60 42.73 -6.73
C SER A 612 5.90 41.55 -7.43
N ILE A 613 5.62 41.65 -8.73
CA ILE A 613 5.14 40.51 -9.52
C ILE A 613 6.31 39.53 -9.59
N VAL A 614 6.31 38.53 -8.71
CA VAL A 614 7.32 37.48 -8.72
C VAL A 614 6.93 36.48 -9.81
N THR A 615 7.65 36.52 -10.93
CA THR A 615 7.56 35.46 -11.95
C THR A 615 8.44 34.29 -11.51
N THR A 616 7.94 33.05 -11.61
CA THR A 616 8.64 31.85 -11.13
C THR A 616 9.04 30.95 -12.29
N CYS A 617 10.33 30.61 -12.40
CA CYS A 617 10.85 29.62 -13.33
C CYS A 617 11.20 28.34 -12.56
N LYS A 618 10.78 27.16 -13.03
CA LYS A 618 11.04 25.87 -12.37
C LYS A 618 12.12 25.07 -13.10
N LEU A 619 13.12 24.61 -12.37
CA LEU A 619 14.18 23.71 -12.83
C LEU A 619 13.97 22.30 -12.24
N ASN A 620 14.16 21.27 -13.07
CA ASN A 620 14.01 19.87 -12.66
C ASN A 620 15.34 19.30 -12.16
N THR A 621 15.39 18.71 -10.97
CA THR A 621 16.63 18.15 -10.41
C THR A 621 16.85 16.66 -10.74
N HIS A 622 16.14 16.08 -11.71
CA HIS A 622 16.26 14.66 -12.05
C HIS A 622 17.69 14.20 -12.41
N ALA A 623 18.54 15.09 -12.91
CA ALA A 623 19.95 14.79 -13.20
C ALA A 623 20.87 14.83 -11.96
N ALA A 624 20.42 15.43 -10.84
CA ALA A 624 21.23 15.64 -9.64
C ALA A 624 21.22 14.45 -8.67
N ALA A 625 20.42 13.40 -8.93
CA ALA A 625 20.33 12.21 -8.09
C ALA A 625 21.38 11.13 -8.42
N LEU A 626 22.35 11.42 -9.30
CA LEU A 626 23.38 10.46 -9.75
C LEU A 626 24.74 10.62 -9.05
N ILE A 627 24.83 11.28 -7.89
CA ILE A 627 26.06 11.38 -7.08
C ILE A 627 25.84 10.97 -5.62
#